data_AF-A0A8C2VFV8-F1
#
_entry.id   AF-A0A8C2VFV8-F1
#
_cell.length_a   1.000
_cell.length_b   1.000
_cell.length_c   1.000
_cell.angle_alpha   90.00
_cell.angle_beta   90.00
_cell.angle_gamma   90.00
#
_symmetry.space_group_name_H-M   'P 1'
#
loop_
_entity.id
_entity.type
_entity.pdbx_description
1 polymer ?
#
loop_
_entity_poly.entity_id
_entity_poly.type
_entity_poly.pdbx_seq_one_letter_code
_entity_poly.pdbx_strand_id
1 'polypeptide(L)'
;MAALCLSGLAGRGWPRMVLGAASRKFCSRSRKEKEPVVAEIEEMKKEPVLVCPPLRSRTYMPPEDLQSRLESHIKEIFGSSLPSNWQDISLEDCRMKFSLLAHLADDLGHAVPNSRLHQMCSVRDVLDFYKVPVQDRSKFDELNASNLPPNLKITWSY
;
A
#
# COMPACT_ATOMS: atom_id res chain seq x y z
N MET A 1 31.15 -19.32 -65.36
CA MET A 1 31.03 -17.84 -65.17
C MET A 1 29.55 -17.48 -65.22
N ALA A 2 29.15 -16.39 -64.55
CA ALA A 2 27.75 -16.08 -64.24
C ALA A 2 27.08 -15.14 -65.26
N ALA A 3 25.73 -15.14 -65.31
CA ALA A 3 24.88 -13.93 -65.38
C ALA A 3 23.36 -14.20 -65.34
N LEU A 4 22.66 -13.51 -64.43
CA LEU A 4 21.36 -12.80 -64.58
C LEU A 4 20.01 -13.52 -64.92
N CYS A 5 18.99 -13.36 -64.04
CA CYS A 5 17.72 -12.58 -64.25
C CYS A 5 16.41 -13.10 -63.58
N LEU A 6 15.88 -12.28 -62.65
CA LEU A 6 14.48 -11.77 -62.49
C LEU A 6 13.21 -12.65 -62.31
N SER A 7 12.50 -12.43 -61.19
CA SER A 7 11.03 -12.18 -61.00
C SER A 7 10.81 -11.75 -59.53
N GLY A 8 9.91 -10.86 -59.07
CA GLY A 8 8.43 -10.70 -59.19
C GLY A 8 7.79 -11.08 -57.82
N LEU A 9 6.85 -10.39 -57.15
CA LEU A 9 5.88 -9.32 -57.46
C LEU A 9 5.22 -8.73 -56.16
N ALA A 10 4.77 -7.45 -56.17
CA ALA A 10 3.69 -6.79 -55.36
C ALA A 10 3.67 -6.91 -53.79
N GLY A 11 3.06 -6.06 -52.96
CA GLY A 11 2.20 -4.85 -53.03
C GLY A 11 1.42 -4.73 -51.69
N ARG A 12 0.82 -3.63 -51.19
CA ARG A 12 0.51 -2.25 -51.65
C ARG A 12 0.41 -1.31 -50.40
N GLY A 13 0.24 0.01 -50.55
CA GLY A 13 -0.01 0.97 -49.44
C GLY A 13 -1.41 1.61 -49.43
N TRP A 14 -1.81 2.27 -48.33
CA TRP A 14 -3.11 2.93 -48.14
C TRP A 14 -3.08 4.46 -48.38
N PRO A 15 -4.14 5.07 -48.96
CA PRO A 15 -4.33 6.53 -49.03
C PRO A 15 -5.36 7.07 -48.01
N ARG A 16 -5.39 8.41 -47.85
CA ARG A 16 -6.11 9.19 -46.83
C ARG A 16 -7.13 10.16 -47.45
N MET A 17 -8.34 10.25 -46.88
CA MET A 17 -9.34 11.34 -47.08
C MET A 17 -10.04 11.57 -45.72
N VAL A 18 -10.08 12.74 -45.07
CA VAL A 18 -10.59 14.11 -45.40
C VAL A 18 -12.07 14.30 -45.01
N LEU A 19 -12.33 15.39 -44.27
CA LEU A 19 -13.61 15.77 -43.66
C LEU A 19 -14.67 16.22 -44.67
N GLY A 20 -15.94 16.01 -44.35
CA GLY A 20 -17.09 16.66 -45.00
C GLY A 20 -18.31 16.72 -44.07
N ALA A 21 -18.87 17.90 -43.86
CA ALA A 21 -20.06 18.12 -43.03
C ALA A 21 -21.34 18.18 -43.88
N ALA A 22 -22.47 17.69 -43.33
CA ALA A 22 -23.79 17.81 -43.95
C ALA A 22 -24.86 18.20 -42.91
N SER A 23 -25.95 18.77 -43.41
CA SER A 23 -26.84 19.68 -42.67
C SER A 23 -27.92 19.04 -41.79
N ARG A 24 -28.40 19.85 -40.83
CA ARG A 24 -29.52 19.56 -39.91
C ARG A 24 -30.79 19.13 -40.67
N LYS A 25 -31.48 18.11 -40.14
CA LYS A 25 -32.91 17.90 -40.39
C LYS A 25 -33.71 18.22 -39.13
N PHE A 26 -34.66 19.14 -39.28
CA PHE A 26 -35.60 19.57 -38.26
C PHE A 26 -36.82 18.64 -38.30
N CYS A 27 -37.11 17.94 -37.20
CA CYS A 27 -38.32 17.15 -37.04
C CYS A 27 -39.17 17.72 -35.91
N SER A 28 -40.38 18.17 -36.25
CA SER A 28 -41.34 18.78 -35.33
C SER A 28 -42.49 17.82 -34.98
N ARG A 29 -42.72 17.64 -33.67
CA ARG A 29 -43.92 17.10 -32.95
C ARG A 29 -43.43 16.36 -31.69
N SER A 30 -44.07 16.45 -30.52
CA SER A 30 -45.28 17.17 -30.09
C SER A 30 -45.06 17.68 -28.66
N ARG A 31 -45.76 18.75 -28.25
CA ARG A 31 -45.90 19.03 -26.81
C ARG A 31 -46.63 17.87 -26.17
N LYS A 32 -46.01 17.23 -25.18
CA LYS A 32 -46.66 16.30 -24.28
C LYS A 32 -46.42 16.83 -22.88
N GLU A 33 -47.44 17.48 -22.34
CA GLU A 33 -47.45 17.87 -20.93
C GLU A 33 -47.28 16.60 -20.09
N LYS A 34 -46.37 16.68 -19.11
CA LYS A 34 -46.24 15.68 -18.07
C LYS A 34 -46.49 16.37 -16.75
N GLU A 35 -47.33 15.73 -15.95
CA GLU A 35 -47.70 16.05 -14.58
C GLU A 35 -46.49 16.04 -13.61
N PRO A 36 -46.66 16.50 -12.37
CA PRO A 36 -45.72 17.41 -11.75
C PRO A 36 -44.37 16.79 -11.41
N VAL A 37 -43.39 17.69 -11.26
CA VAL A 37 -42.08 17.41 -10.67
C VAL A 37 -42.26 16.83 -9.28
N VAL A 38 -42.31 15.50 -9.19
CA VAL A 38 -41.70 14.81 -8.06
C VAL A 38 -40.24 15.23 -8.12
N ALA A 39 -39.78 15.95 -7.11
CA ALA A 39 -38.37 16.21 -6.97
C ALA A 39 -37.69 14.85 -6.84
N GLU A 40 -37.04 14.40 -7.92
CA GLU A 40 -35.92 13.50 -7.78
C GLU A 40 -35.00 14.21 -6.81
N ILE A 41 -34.95 13.70 -5.58
CA ILE A 41 -33.81 13.92 -4.70
C ILE A 41 -32.69 13.23 -5.46
N GLU A 42 -32.04 13.97 -6.35
CA GLU A 42 -30.63 13.75 -6.62
C GLU A 42 -29.99 13.80 -5.24
N GLU A 43 -29.83 12.61 -4.64
CA GLU A 43 -28.88 12.41 -3.57
C GLU A 43 -27.55 12.76 -4.20
N MET A 44 -27.20 14.06 -4.09
CA MET A 44 -25.94 14.61 -4.52
C MET A 44 -24.89 13.76 -3.84
N LYS A 45 -24.32 12.83 -4.61
CA LYS A 45 -23.39 11.81 -4.14
C LYS A 45 -22.21 12.58 -3.58
N LYS A 46 -22.28 12.82 -2.28
CA LYS A 46 -21.38 13.71 -1.57
C LYS A 46 -20.02 13.05 -1.67
N GLU A 47 -19.18 13.57 -2.56
CA GLU A 47 -17.87 12.97 -2.83
C GLU A 47 -17.18 12.75 -1.48
N PRO A 48 -16.66 11.54 -1.21
CA PRO A 48 -16.15 11.22 0.12
C PRO A 48 -14.99 12.15 0.42
N VAL A 49 -15.24 13.13 1.29
CA VAL A 49 -14.24 14.12 1.69
C VAL A 49 -13.14 13.39 2.45
N LEU A 50 -12.03 13.14 1.75
CA LEU A 50 -10.86 12.47 2.32
C LEU A 50 -10.17 13.43 3.29
N VAL A 51 -10.53 13.33 4.56
CA VAL A 51 -9.88 14.07 5.66
C VAL A 51 -8.56 13.38 6.01
N CYS A 52 -7.51 14.16 6.22
CA CYS A 52 -6.21 13.65 6.65
C CYS A 52 -6.33 12.97 8.05
N PRO A 53 -5.92 11.71 8.22
CA PRO A 53 -5.93 11.04 9.52
C PRO A 53 -4.88 11.64 10.47
N PRO A 54 -5.04 11.48 11.80
CA PRO A 54 -4.02 11.89 12.76
C PRO A 54 -2.70 11.12 12.54
N LEU A 55 -1.58 11.79 12.80
CA LEU A 55 -0.26 11.15 12.76
C LEU A 55 -0.13 10.11 13.90
N ARG A 56 0.45 8.95 13.57
CA ARG A 56 0.76 7.90 14.55
C ARG A 56 2.15 8.14 15.15
N SER A 57 2.33 7.89 16.45
CA SER A 57 3.68 7.81 17.04
C SER A 57 4.41 6.59 16.52
N ARG A 58 5.74 6.66 16.46
CA ARG A 58 6.64 5.55 16.09
C ARG A 58 7.06 4.70 17.28
N THR A 59 6.56 5.01 18.48
CA THR A 59 6.84 4.23 19.69
C THR A 59 6.27 2.83 19.53
N TYR A 60 7.10 1.81 19.72
CA TYR A 60 6.74 0.41 19.62
C TYR A 60 7.25 -0.35 20.85
N MET A 61 6.35 -1.04 21.54
CA MET A 61 6.67 -1.97 22.64
C MET A 61 6.32 -3.39 22.18
N PRO A 62 7.22 -4.38 22.35
CA PRO A 62 6.91 -5.77 22.02
C PRO A 62 5.83 -6.31 22.98
N PRO A 63 4.73 -6.90 22.48
CA PRO A 63 3.73 -7.52 23.33
C PRO A 63 4.21 -8.90 23.81
N GLU A 64 3.71 -9.38 24.95
CA GLU A 64 4.14 -10.66 25.53
C GLU A 64 3.75 -11.86 24.65
N ASP A 65 2.65 -11.73 23.90
CA ASP A 65 2.09 -12.74 22.99
C ASP A 65 2.69 -12.70 21.56
N LEU A 66 3.78 -11.95 21.34
CA LEU A 66 4.44 -11.77 20.03
C LEU A 66 4.73 -13.10 19.31
N GLN A 67 5.23 -14.11 20.01
CA GLN A 67 5.55 -15.41 19.40
C GLN A 67 4.29 -16.13 18.90
N SER A 68 3.22 -16.14 19.70
CA SER A 68 1.94 -16.75 19.33
C SER A 68 1.25 -16.03 18.16
N ARG A 69 1.31 -14.69 18.11
CA ARG A 69 0.81 -13.92 16.95
C ARG A 69 1.59 -14.22 15.68
N LEU A 70 2.92 -14.24 15.78
CA LEU A 70 3.78 -14.56 14.64
C LEU A 70 3.48 -15.98 14.13
N GLU A 71 3.30 -16.95 15.03
CA GLU A 71 2.94 -18.32 14.68
C GLU A 71 1.55 -18.42 14.02
N SER A 72 0.54 -17.65 14.46
CA SER A 72 -0.78 -17.62 13.80
C SER A 72 -0.72 -17.01 12.41
N HIS A 73 -0.09 -15.85 12.24
CA HIS A 73 0.10 -15.22 10.92
C HIS A 73 0.84 -16.13 9.94
N ILE A 74 1.84 -16.88 10.42
CA ILE A 74 2.56 -17.86 9.61
C ILE A 74 1.66 -19.04 9.21
N LYS A 75 0.84 -19.58 10.12
CA LYS A 75 -0.10 -20.67 9.79
C LYS A 75 -1.18 -20.22 8.80
N GLU A 76 -1.61 -18.97 8.85
CA GLU A 76 -2.57 -18.40 7.90
C GLU A 76 -1.97 -18.24 6.50
N ILE A 77 -0.71 -17.79 6.40
CA ILE A 77 -0.06 -17.50 5.12
C ILE A 77 0.57 -18.76 4.50
N PHE A 78 1.31 -19.55 5.27
CA PHE A 78 2.04 -20.75 4.81
C PHE A 78 1.22 -22.04 4.92
N GLY A 79 0.07 -22.01 5.60
CA GLY A 79 -0.80 -23.16 5.82
C GLY A 79 -0.49 -23.96 7.09
N SER A 80 -1.33 -24.96 7.36
CA SER A 80 -1.32 -25.72 8.62
C SER A 80 -0.19 -26.74 8.76
N SER A 81 0.46 -27.14 7.66
CA SER A 81 1.57 -28.11 7.64
C SER A 81 2.92 -27.45 7.97
N LEU A 82 3.02 -26.84 9.14
CA LEU A 82 4.20 -26.09 9.57
C LEU A 82 5.25 -27.04 10.20
N PRO A 83 6.54 -26.96 9.83
CA PRO A 83 7.58 -27.74 10.47
C PRO A 83 7.77 -27.32 11.94
N SER A 84 8.25 -28.24 12.78
CA SER A 84 8.49 -27.97 14.21
C SER A 84 9.42 -26.78 14.46
N ASN A 85 10.33 -26.49 13.53
CA ASN A 85 11.26 -25.36 13.57
C ASN A 85 10.75 -24.21 12.70
N TRP A 86 9.53 -23.73 12.97
CA TRP A 86 8.85 -22.72 12.15
C TRP A 86 9.59 -21.37 12.08
N GLN A 87 10.46 -21.07 13.04
CA GLN A 87 11.29 -19.86 13.04
C GLN A 87 12.43 -19.91 12.00
N ASP A 88 12.84 -21.10 11.58
CA ASP A 88 13.91 -21.32 10.60
C ASP A 88 13.40 -21.34 9.15
N ILE A 89 12.11 -21.03 8.93
CA ILE A 89 11.52 -20.92 7.60
C ILE A 89 12.11 -19.71 6.86
N SER A 90 12.60 -19.95 5.65
CA SER A 90 13.10 -18.91 4.73
C SER A 90 11.97 -18.11 4.10
N LEU A 91 12.19 -16.80 3.97
CA LEU A 91 11.30 -15.82 3.37
C LEU A 91 11.76 -15.42 1.95
N GLU A 92 12.22 -16.41 1.16
CA GLU A 92 12.68 -16.21 -0.23
C GLU A 92 11.56 -15.79 -1.18
N ASP A 93 10.34 -16.31 -1.00
CA ASP A 93 9.19 -15.88 -1.82
C ASP A 93 8.74 -14.47 -1.41
N CYS A 94 9.03 -13.50 -2.28
CA CYS A 94 8.62 -12.11 -2.17
C CYS A 94 7.13 -11.91 -1.86
N ARG A 95 6.23 -12.78 -2.34
CA ARG A 95 4.79 -12.68 -2.06
C ARG A 95 4.48 -13.05 -0.61
N MET A 96 5.00 -14.18 -0.16
CA MET A 96 4.81 -14.68 1.20
C MET A 96 5.45 -13.72 2.22
N LYS A 97 6.65 -13.23 1.92
CA LYS A 97 7.35 -12.19 2.68
C LYS A 97 6.58 -10.88 2.73
N PHE A 98 6.04 -10.40 1.60
CA PHE A 98 5.20 -9.20 1.57
C PHE A 98 3.95 -9.36 2.44
N SER A 99 3.19 -10.45 2.25
CA SER A 99 1.99 -10.71 3.05
C SER A 99 2.31 -10.76 4.55
N LEU A 100 3.34 -11.51 4.97
CA LEU A 100 3.72 -11.62 6.37
C LEU A 100 4.08 -10.26 6.98
N LEU A 101 4.94 -9.49 6.31
CA LEU A 101 5.37 -8.18 6.80
C LEU A 101 4.25 -7.13 6.77
N ALA A 102 3.30 -7.22 5.84
CA ALA A 102 2.12 -6.36 5.79
C ALA A 102 1.16 -6.67 6.96
N HIS A 103 0.79 -7.94 7.15
CA HIS A 103 -0.07 -8.35 8.26
C HIS A 103 0.52 -7.99 9.63
N LEU A 104 1.83 -8.17 9.83
CA LEU A 104 2.51 -7.74 11.06
C LEU A 104 2.56 -6.22 11.22
N ALA A 105 2.73 -5.45 10.14
CA ALA A 105 2.69 -3.99 10.20
C ALA A 105 1.31 -3.44 10.55
N ASP A 106 0.23 -4.11 10.12
CA ASP A 106 -1.15 -3.73 10.42
C ASP A 106 -1.58 -4.17 11.84
N ASP A 107 -1.21 -5.37 12.30
CA ASP A 107 -1.49 -5.88 13.66
C ASP A 107 -0.68 -5.15 14.74
N LEU A 108 0.63 -5.04 14.56
CA LEU A 108 1.54 -4.44 15.55
C LEU A 108 1.70 -2.92 15.40
N GLY A 109 1.16 -2.32 14.33
CA GLY A 109 1.33 -0.90 14.02
C GLY A 109 2.77 -0.47 13.69
N HIS A 110 3.70 -1.42 13.54
CA HIS A 110 5.13 -1.18 13.38
C HIS A 110 5.67 -1.87 12.11
N ALA A 111 6.03 -1.07 11.10
CA ALA A 111 6.50 -1.56 9.81
C ALA A 111 8.04 -1.68 9.76
N VAL A 112 8.54 -2.73 9.10
CA VAL A 112 9.98 -2.93 8.88
C VAL A 112 10.51 -1.86 7.90
N PRO A 113 11.60 -1.13 8.21
CA PRO A 113 12.15 -0.11 7.31
C PRO A 113 12.86 -0.75 6.11
N ASN A 114 12.82 -0.07 4.96
CA ASN A 114 13.43 -0.53 3.70
C ASN A 114 14.90 -0.96 3.84
N SER A 115 15.67 -0.29 4.69
CA SER A 115 17.07 -0.62 4.98
C SER A 115 17.27 -1.99 5.65
N ARG A 116 16.24 -2.55 6.32
CA ARG A 116 16.28 -3.87 6.95
C ARG A 116 15.53 -4.96 6.17
N LEU A 117 14.77 -4.63 5.13
CA LEU A 117 14.01 -5.64 4.36
C LEU A 117 14.91 -6.72 3.73
N HIS A 118 16.15 -6.39 3.35
CA HIS A 118 17.11 -7.36 2.83
C HIS A 118 17.69 -8.30 3.91
N GLN A 119 17.52 -7.96 5.20
CA GLN A 119 17.99 -8.75 6.35
C GLN A 119 16.91 -9.69 6.88
N MET A 120 15.65 -9.48 6.50
CA MET A 120 14.53 -10.37 6.84
C MET A 120 14.54 -11.61 5.94
N CYS A 121 15.53 -12.49 6.13
CA CYS A 121 15.73 -13.70 5.33
C CYS A 121 14.98 -14.91 5.89
N SER A 122 14.77 -14.94 7.20
CA SER A 122 14.05 -15.98 7.94
C SER A 122 12.98 -15.38 8.84
N VAL A 123 12.05 -16.23 9.30
CA VAL A 123 11.08 -15.85 10.34
C VAL A 123 11.78 -15.42 11.64
N ARG A 124 12.93 -16.02 12.00
CA ARG A 124 13.71 -15.62 13.18
C ARG A 124 14.20 -14.18 13.08
N ASP A 125 14.67 -13.74 11.92
CA ASP A 125 15.11 -12.34 11.73
C ASP A 125 13.97 -11.34 11.96
N VAL A 126 12.76 -11.70 11.52
CA VAL A 126 11.53 -10.91 11.75
C VAL A 126 11.17 -10.90 13.24
N LEU A 127 11.19 -12.07 13.90
CA LEU A 127 10.93 -12.17 15.33
C LEU A 127 11.94 -11.35 16.16
N ASP A 128 13.22 -11.40 15.81
CA ASP A 128 14.29 -10.68 16.51
C ASP A 128 14.24 -9.17 16.25
N PHE A 129 13.77 -8.74 15.07
CA PHE A 129 13.42 -7.34 14.82
C PHE A 129 12.29 -6.86 15.77
N TYR A 130 11.18 -7.61 15.84
CA TYR A 130 10.03 -7.23 16.66
C TYR A 130 10.23 -7.43 18.17
N LYS A 131 11.28 -8.11 18.64
CA LYS A 131 11.65 -8.12 20.07
C LYS A 131 12.24 -6.78 20.55
N VAL A 132 12.71 -5.92 19.65
CA VAL A 132 13.43 -4.69 20.03
C VAL A 132 12.44 -3.52 20.22
N PRO A 133 12.33 -2.93 21.42
CA PRO A 133 11.49 -1.75 21.64
C PRO A 133 12.04 -0.51 20.93
N VAL A 134 11.13 0.37 20.46
CA VAL A 134 11.45 1.66 19.83
C VAL A 134 10.78 2.78 20.62
N GLN A 135 11.54 3.83 20.95
CA GLN A 135 11.03 5.03 21.63
C GLN A 135 11.12 6.24 20.69
N ASP A 136 10.02 6.97 20.56
CA ASP A 136 9.88 8.16 19.69
C ASP A 136 10.02 9.48 20.47
N ARG A 137 10.64 9.43 21.66
CA ARG A 137 10.80 10.57 22.58
C ARG A 137 11.97 11.45 22.15
N SER A 138 11.87 12.76 22.36
CA SER A 138 13.02 13.64 22.17
C SER A 138 14.06 13.41 23.27
N LYS A 139 15.31 13.81 23.02
CA LYS A 139 16.38 13.73 24.03
C LYS A 139 16.10 14.60 25.25
N PHE A 140 15.33 15.67 25.11
CA PHE A 140 14.89 16.49 26.25
C PHE A 140 13.86 15.74 27.11
N ASP A 141 12.87 15.08 26.50
CA ASP A 141 11.86 14.29 27.22
C ASP A 141 12.48 13.09 27.93
N GLU A 142 13.43 12.41 27.28
CA GLU A 142 14.21 11.31 27.86
C GLU A 142 15.01 11.75 29.09
N LEU A 143 15.69 12.90 29.02
CA LEU A 143 16.46 13.44 30.14
C LEU A 143 15.56 13.92 31.29
N ASN A 144 14.44 14.57 31.02
CA ASN A 144 13.52 15.01 32.08
C ASN A 144 12.76 13.87 32.74
N ALA A 145 12.51 12.77 32.03
CA ALA A 145 11.97 11.55 32.59
C ALA A 145 13.00 10.74 33.41
N SER A 146 14.29 11.10 33.33
CA SER A 146 15.34 10.48 34.13
C SER A 146 15.42 11.09 35.55
N ASN A 147 16.07 10.38 36.48
CA ASN A 147 16.25 10.84 37.85
C ASN A 147 17.30 11.97 37.94
N LEU A 148 16.91 13.18 37.54
CA LEU A 148 17.76 14.36 37.58
C LEU A 148 18.14 14.73 39.04
N PRO A 149 19.41 15.09 39.32
CA PRO A 149 19.81 15.62 40.61
C PRO A 149 18.98 16.86 41.01
N PRO A 150 18.68 17.07 42.31
CA PRO A 150 17.77 18.14 42.75
C PRO A 150 18.28 19.56 42.41
N ASN A 151 19.60 19.71 42.31
CA ASN A 151 20.33 20.92 41.93
C ASN A 151 20.40 21.16 40.40
N LEU A 152 19.85 20.27 39.58
CA LEU A 152 19.85 20.39 38.12
C LEU A 152 18.44 20.77 37.66
N LYS A 153 18.34 21.87 36.90
CA LYS A 153 17.12 22.34 36.23
C LYS A 153 17.43 22.59 34.76
N ILE A 154 16.65 21.97 33.87
CA ILE A 154 16.77 22.16 32.41
C ILE A 154 15.47 22.81 31.93
N THR A 155 15.58 23.80 31.06
CA THR A 155 14.45 24.50 30.45
C THR A 155 14.48 24.36 28.94
N TRP A 156 13.31 24.31 28.31
CA TRP A 156 13.15 24.27 26.85
C TRP A 156 12.53 25.60 26.39
N SER A 157 13.17 26.25 25.42
CA SER A 157 12.81 27.59 24.96
C SER A 157 12.68 27.64 23.43
N TYR A 158 11.90 26.69 22.89
CA TYR A 158 11.49 26.57 21.49
C TYR A 158 9.96 26.57 21.41
#